data_AF-A0A6A4CHY1-F1
#
_entry.id   AF-A0A6A4CHY1-F1
#
_cell.length_a   1.000
_cell.length_b   1.000
_cell.length_c   1.000
_cell.angle_alpha   90.00
_cell.angle_beta   90.00
_cell.angle_gamma   90.00
#
_symmetry.space_group_name_H-M   'P 1'
#
loop_
_entity.id
_entity.type
_entity.pdbx_description
1 polymer ?
#
loop_
_entity_poly.entity_id
_entity_poly.type
_entity_poly.pdbx_seq_one_letter_code
_entity_poly.pdbx_strand_id
1 'polypeptide(L)'
;MEDVDQLEVDKQEIKAILHPTHGTCIRFTTRIVMPFSYDITSRAMWRFITEEGLISLASSFNKIYTTKDIQAHCFAFRLPDSDPPKDYWMNQVVRKHSESDRTVFVGRATIQPYVKDNSHPTGVSFIDDARVVVSGSTRNGVPQTCVKACVYLVPDFGSSSSNETVGINELLDYFIKSAVR
;
A
#
# COMPACT_ATOMS: atom_id res chain seq x y z
N MET A 1 9.64 -10.20 9.33
CA MET A 1 10.03 -9.05 8.50
C MET A 1 11.00 -9.61 7.50
N GLU A 2 10.51 -10.34 6.52
CA GLU A 2 11.32 -11.28 5.73
C GLU A 2 11.03 -11.03 4.25
N ASP A 3 11.81 -10.12 3.66
CA ASP A 3 12.30 -10.09 2.25
C ASP A 3 12.86 -8.70 1.90
N VAL A 4 12.35 -7.63 2.54
CA VAL A 4 12.78 -6.25 2.24
C VAL A 4 14.25 -5.99 2.60
N ASP A 5 14.80 -6.78 3.52
CA ASP A 5 16.20 -6.68 3.92
C ASP A 5 17.18 -7.20 2.86
N GLN A 6 16.71 -8.02 1.92
CA GLN A 6 17.51 -8.60 0.83
C GLN A 6 17.48 -7.76 -0.45
N LEU A 7 16.66 -6.71 -0.51
CA LEU A 7 16.62 -5.80 -1.67
C LEU A 7 17.87 -4.94 -1.76
N GLU A 8 18.34 -4.74 -2.99
CA GLU A 8 19.35 -3.71 -3.29
C GLU A 8 18.79 -2.30 -3.02
N VAL A 9 19.70 -1.32 -2.90
CA VAL A 9 19.31 0.09 -2.72
C VAL A 9 18.56 0.58 -3.96
N ASP A 10 17.47 1.30 -3.74
CA ASP A 10 16.59 1.88 -4.76
C ASP A 10 15.95 0.84 -5.69
N LYS A 11 15.77 -0.38 -5.17
CA LYS A 11 15.06 -1.46 -5.85
C LYS A 11 13.60 -1.52 -5.42
N GLN A 12 12.74 -1.79 -6.41
CA GLN A 12 11.33 -2.10 -6.22
C GLN A 12 11.06 -3.49 -6.79
N GLU A 13 10.23 -4.26 -6.10
CA GLU A 13 9.81 -5.59 -6.53
C GLU A 13 8.30 -5.74 -6.32
N ILE A 14 7.63 -6.33 -7.32
CA ILE A 14 6.21 -6.67 -7.28
C ILE A 14 6.10 -8.14 -7.64
N LYS A 15 5.50 -8.95 -6.76
CA LYS A 15 5.37 -10.40 -6.95
C LYS A 15 4.00 -10.93 -6.55
N ALA A 16 3.51 -11.89 -7.31
CA ALA A 16 2.43 -12.77 -6.90
C ALA A 16 2.98 -13.85 -5.95
N ILE A 17 2.45 -13.97 -4.74
CA ILE A 17 2.92 -14.96 -3.76
C ILE A 17 1.76 -15.69 -3.07
N LEU A 18 2.06 -16.85 -2.48
CA LEU A 18 1.22 -17.52 -1.50
C LEU A 18 1.69 -17.15 -0.08
N HIS A 19 0.98 -16.24 0.58
CA HIS A 19 1.32 -15.79 1.93
C HIS A 19 0.68 -16.70 3.00
N PRO A 20 1.40 -17.08 4.07
CA PRO A 20 0.90 -18.04 5.07
C PRO A 20 -0.42 -17.66 5.73
N THR A 21 -0.68 -16.36 5.92
CA THR A 21 -1.89 -15.85 6.59
C THR A 21 -2.92 -15.26 5.63
N HIS A 22 -2.51 -14.79 4.45
CA HIS A 22 -3.38 -14.06 3.52
C HIS A 22 -3.81 -14.91 2.33
N GLY A 23 -3.21 -16.10 2.14
CA GLY A 23 -3.38 -16.86 0.92
C GLY A 23 -2.71 -16.16 -0.27
N THR A 24 -3.29 -16.26 -1.45
CA THR A 24 -2.74 -15.64 -2.67
C THR A 24 -2.86 -14.12 -2.59
N CYS A 25 -1.74 -13.40 -2.67
CA CYS A 25 -1.72 -11.94 -2.63
C CYS A 25 -0.61 -11.37 -3.52
N ILE A 26 -0.74 -10.08 -3.84
CA ILE A 26 0.32 -9.33 -4.51
C ILE A 26 1.16 -8.66 -3.44
N ARG A 27 2.48 -8.90 -3.47
CA ARG A 27 3.44 -8.26 -2.57
C ARG A 27 4.23 -7.20 -3.32
N PHE A 28 4.19 -5.98 -2.80
CA PHE A 28 5.06 -4.87 -3.21
C PHE A 28 6.13 -4.69 -2.15
N THR A 29 7.39 -4.65 -2.57
CA THR A 29 8.49 -4.31 -1.67
C THR A 29 9.38 -3.25 -2.29
N THR A 30 9.87 -2.34 -1.45
CA THR A 30 10.86 -1.36 -1.87
C THR A 30 11.83 -1.05 -0.76
N ARG A 31 13.06 -0.72 -1.15
CA ARG A 31 14.11 -0.26 -0.25
C ARG A 31 14.77 0.96 -0.88
N ILE A 32 14.67 2.10 -0.22
CA ILE A 32 15.20 3.39 -0.70
C ILE A 32 16.15 3.96 0.36
N VAL A 33 17.23 4.61 -0.07
CA VAL A 33 18.11 5.37 0.82
C VAL A 33 17.94 6.87 0.57
N MET A 34 17.47 7.57 1.60
CA MET A 34 17.28 9.01 1.56
C MET A 34 18.55 9.73 2.02
N PRO A 35 18.98 10.81 1.34
CA PRO A 35 20.14 11.62 1.71
C PRO A 35 19.81 12.62 2.83
N PHE A 36 18.83 12.31 3.68
CA PHE A 36 18.34 13.17 4.75
C PHE A 36 18.41 12.43 6.08
N SER A 37 18.43 13.21 7.18
CA SER A 37 18.44 12.65 8.53
C SER A 37 17.16 11.86 8.82
N TYR A 38 17.26 10.98 9.82
CA TYR A 38 16.15 10.14 10.26
C TYR A 38 14.91 10.95 10.63
N ASP A 39 15.07 12.04 11.40
CA ASP A 39 13.94 12.87 11.84
C ASP A 39 13.21 13.55 10.67
N ILE A 40 13.98 14.05 9.69
CA ILE A 40 13.42 14.69 8.50
C ILE A 40 12.67 13.65 7.67
N THR A 41 13.33 12.52 7.38
CA THR A 41 12.76 11.45 6.56
C THR A 41 11.52 10.85 7.22
N SER A 42 11.57 10.56 8.52
CA SER A 42 10.44 9.96 9.25
C SER A 42 9.22 10.89 9.26
N ARG A 43 9.40 12.21 9.43
CA ARG A 43 8.30 13.17 9.36
C ARG A 43 7.74 13.31 7.95
N ALA A 44 8.61 13.38 6.95
CA ALA A 44 8.21 13.46 5.55
C ALA A 44 7.42 12.21 5.13
N MET A 45 7.90 11.01 5.49
CA MET A 45 7.22 9.75 5.18
C MET A 45 5.86 9.64 5.85
N TRP A 46 5.71 10.10 7.10
CA TRP A 46 4.39 10.15 7.75
C TRP A 46 3.42 11.01 6.94
N ARG A 47 3.81 12.26 6.63
CA ARG A 47 2.97 13.18 5.84
C ARG A 47 2.66 12.64 4.44
N PHE A 48 3.62 11.98 3.79
CA PHE A 48 3.43 11.39 2.48
C PHE A 48 2.39 10.27 2.52
N ILE A 49 2.51 9.32 3.45
CA ILE A 49 1.65 8.14 3.55
C ILE A 49 0.23 8.49 4.01
N THR A 50 0.08 9.54 4.82
CA THR A 50 -1.19 9.83 5.48
C THR A 50 -1.88 11.10 4.99
N GLU A 51 -1.18 11.99 4.28
CA GLU A 51 -1.73 13.26 3.83
C GLU A 51 -1.34 13.58 2.38
N GLU A 52 -0.20 14.22 2.14
CA GLU A 52 0.16 14.86 0.88
C GLU A 52 0.19 13.88 -0.29
N GLY A 53 0.73 12.67 -0.08
CA GLY A 53 0.76 11.63 -1.10
C GLY A 53 -0.65 11.15 -1.45
N LEU A 54 -1.50 10.91 -0.44
CA LEU A 54 -2.88 10.47 -0.66
C LEU A 54 -3.74 11.55 -1.33
N ILE A 55 -3.66 12.80 -0.88
CA ILE A 55 -4.43 13.92 -1.43
C ILE A 55 -4.09 14.13 -2.91
N SER A 56 -2.84 13.93 -3.31
CA SER A 56 -2.43 14.04 -4.71
C SER A 56 -3.04 12.97 -5.63
N LEU A 57 -3.39 11.80 -5.07
CA LEU A 57 -3.97 10.67 -5.80
C LEU A 57 -5.51 10.65 -5.74
N ALA A 58 -6.08 11.29 -4.72
CA ALA A 58 -7.50 11.17 -4.40
C ALA A 58 -8.37 12.18 -5.17
N SER A 59 -9.50 11.71 -5.69
CA SER A 59 -10.57 12.58 -6.20
C SER A 59 -11.46 13.13 -5.08
N SER A 60 -11.47 12.48 -3.92
CA SER A 60 -12.09 12.98 -2.69
C SER A 60 -11.32 12.44 -1.48
N PHE A 61 -11.17 13.24 -0.42
CA PHE A 61 -10.41 12.85 0.77
C PHE A 61 -11.09 13.37 2.03
N ASN A 62 -11.32 12.49 3.00
CA ASN A 62 -11.93 12.81 4.28
C ASN A 62 -11.09 12.25 5.44
N LYS A 63 -10.77 13.10 6.41
CA LYS A 63 -10.10 12.71 7.65
C LYS A 63 -11.14 12.29 8.68
N ILE A 64 -11.15 11.01 9.04
CA ILE A 64 -12.11 10.46 10.01
C ILE A 64 -11.58 10.61 11.44
N TYR A 65 -10.30 10.33 11.63
CA TYR A 65 -9.68 10.35 12.96
C TYR A 65 -8.21 10.73 12.85
N THR A 66 -7.72 11.53 13.79
CA THR A 66 -6.33 11.98 13.80
C THR A 66 -5.82 12.14 15.22
N THR A 67 -4.67 11.54 15.48
CA THR A 67 -3.82 11.77 16.65
C THR A 67 -2.38 11.95 16.18
N LYS A 68 -1.45 12.11 17.13
CA LYS A 68 -0.01 12.14 16.84
C LYS A 68 0.46 10.87 16.12
N ASP A 69 -0.11 9.71 16.46
CA ASP A 69 0.42 8.40 16.08
C ASP A 69 -0.58 7.54 15.29
N ILE A 70 -1.80 8.01 15.06
CA ILE A 70 -2.84 7.30 14.30
C ILE A 70 -3.54 8.31 13.39
N GLN A 71 -3.71 7.96 12.13
CA GLN A 71 -4.63 8.65 11.23
C GLN A 71 -5.55 7.64 10.54
N ALA A 72 -6.82 8.01 10.39
CA ALA A 72 -7.81 7.24 9.64
C ALA A 72 -8.44 8.12 8.58
N HIS A 73 -8.52 7.59 7.37
CA HIS A 73 -8.95 8.30 6.18
C HIS A 73 -9.96 7.50 5.38
N CYS A 74 -10.76 8.26 4.64
CA CYS A 74 -11.68 7.77 3.65
C CYS A 74 -11.41 8.55 2.37
N PHE A 75 -11.11 7.88 1.27
CA PHE A 75 -10.84 8.60 0.02
C PHE A 75 -11.20 7.78 -1.20
N ALA A 76 -11.53 8.47 -2.28
CA ALA A 76 -11.77 7.86 -3.58
C ALA A 76 -10.60 8.14 -4.52
N PHE A 77 -10.24 7.19 -5.36
CA PHE A 77 -9.23 7.38 -6.41
C PHE A 77 -9.67 6.68 -7.70
N ARG A 78 -9.12 7.15 -8.82
CA ARG A 78 -9.39 6.62 -10.16
C ARG A 78 -8.12 5.99 -10.71
N LEU A 79 -8.25 4.82 -11.32
CA LEU A 79 -7.22 4.21 -12.16
C LEU A 79 -7.53 4.57 -13.61
N PRO A 80 -6.88 5.61 -14.19
CA PRO A 80 -7.21 6.09 -15.52
C PRO A 80 -6.73 5.15 -16.64
N ASP A 81 -5.71 4.33 -16.35
CA ASP A 81 -5.06 3.46 -17.35
C ASP A 81 -5.78 2.11 -17.54
N SER A 82 -6.86 1.85 -16.79
CA SER A 82 -7.72 0.69 -17.07
C SER A 82 -8.73 1.05 -18.16
N ASP A 83 -9.12 0.06 -18.97
CA ASP A 83 -10.18 0.20 -19.97
C ASP A 83 -11.35 -0.76 -19.64
N PRO A 84 -12.51 -0.26 -19.17
CA PRO A 84 -12.79 1.14 -18.85
C PRO A 84 -12.05 1.63 -17.58
N PRO A 85 -11.93 2.97 -17.38
CA PRO A 85 -11.38 3.53 -16.14
C PRO A 85 -12.14 3.04 -14.91
N LYS A 86 -11.41 2.69 -13.84
CA LYS A 86 -11.99 2.12 -12.62
C LYS A 86 -11.88 3.09 -11.45
N ASP A 87 -13.00 3.31 -10.78
CA ASP A 87 -13.08 4.10 -9.57
C ASP A 87 -13.08 3.18 -8.34
N TYR A 88 -12.34 3.57 -7.30
CA TYR A 88 -12.24 2.84 -6.05
C TYR A 88 -12.49 3.76 -4.86
N TRP A 89 -13.06 3.17 -3.82
CA TRP A 89 -13.20 3.74 -2.49
C TRP A 89 -12.25 3.03 -1.52
N MET A 90 -11.49 3.80 -0.73
CA MET A 90 -10.53 3.27 0.23
C MET A 90 -10.81 3.80 1.62
N ASN A 91 -10.95 2.88 2.58
CA ASN A 91 -10.95 3.18 4.02
C ASN A 91 -9.62 2.72 4.59
N GLN A 92 -8.80 3.65 5.10
CA GLN A 92 -7.45 3.35 5.58
C GLN A 92 -7.29 3.78 7.03
N VAL A 93 -6.58 2.97 7.82
CA VAL A 93 -6.04 3.35 9.12
C VAL A 93 -4.53 3.15 9.09
N VAL A 94 -3.77 4.18 9.45
CA VAL A 94 -2.31 4.12 9.56
C VAL A 94 -1.91 4.44 10.99
N ARG A 95 -1.06 3.60 11.56
CA ARG A 95 -0.49 3.76 12.90
C ARG A 95 1.03 3.90 12.82
N LYS A 96 1.56 4.85 13.57
CA LYS A 96 2.99 5.06 13.78
C LYS A 96 3.41 4.45 15.10
N HIS A 97 4.50 3.70 15.06
CA HIS A 97 5.20 3.14 16.20
C HIS A 97 6.60 3.72 16.21
N SER A 98 6.94 4.45 17.27
CA SER A 98 8.32 4.91 17.50
C SER A 98 9.04 3.88 18.34
N GLU A 99 10.14 3.34 17.81
CA GLU A 99 11.07 2.44 18.50
C GLU A 99 12.39 3.19 18.76
N SER A 100 13.31 2.60 19.52
CA SER A 100 14.56 3.26 19.92
C SER A 100 15.48 3.65 18.75
N ASP A 101 15.42 2.90 17.65
CA ASP A 101 16.33 3.00 16.50
C ASP A 101 15.60 3.21 15.16
N ARG A 102 14.26 3.18 15.17
CA ARG A 102 13.44 3.24 13.96
C ARG A 102 12.01 3.72 14.20
N THR A 103 11.37 4.18 13.15
CA THR A 103 9.91 4.37 13.09
C THR A 103 9.30 3.29 12.22
N VAL A 104 8.22 2.67 12.69
CA VAL A 104 7.43 1.73 11.92
C VAL A 104 6.03 2.32 11.69
N PHE A 105 5.63 2.44 10.43
CA PHE A 105 4.25 2.71 10.05
C PHE A 105 3.57 1.40 9.68
N VAL A 106 2.41 1.16 10.24
CA VAL A 106 1.54 0.02 9.94
C VAL A 106 0.24 0.58 9.40
N GLY A 107 -0.03 0.34 8.11
CA GLY A 107 -1.25 0.73 7.43
C GLY A 107 -2.11 -0.49 7.16
N ARG A 108 -3.42 -0.36 7.33
CA ARG A 108 -4.38 -1.33 6.80
C ARG A 108 -5.51 -0.59 6.12
N ALA A 109 -5.94 -1.09 4.98
CA ALA A 109 -7.07 -0.52 4.26
C ALA A 109 -7.99 -1.57 3.65
N THR A 110 -9.24 -1.17 3.47
CA THR A 110 -10.18 -1.86 2.58
C THR A 110 -10.31 -1.02 1.32
N ILE A 111 -10.09 -1.63 0.16
CA ILE A 111 -10.22 -1.02 -1.16
C ILE A 111 -11.41 -1.69 -1.83
N GLN A 112 -12.45 -0.92 -2.10
CA GLN A 112 -13.68 -1.41 -2.68
C GLN A 112 -13.91 -0.73 -4.00
N PRO A 113 -14.30 -1.46 -5.05
CA PRO A 113 -14.67 -0.83 -6.29
C PRO A 113 -15.89 0.06 -6.06
N TYR A 114 -15.85 1.26 -6.63
CA TYR A 114 -16.96 2.19 -6.57
C TYR A 114 -17.96 1.87 -7.69
N VAL A 115 -19.10 1.30 -7.32
CA VAL A 115 -20.18 0.99 -8.27
C VAL A 115 -21.15 2.17 -8.29
N LYS A 116 -21.03 3.04 -9.31
CA LYS A 116 -21.99 4.14 -9.51
C LYS A 116 -23.30 3.64 -10.13
N ASP A 117 -23.24 2.55 -10.89
CA ASP A 117 -24.36 1.93 -11.60
C ASP A 117 -24.19 0.40 -11.59
N ASN A 118 -25.22 -0.34 -11.17
CA ASN A 118 -25.23 -1.80 -11.10
C ASN A 118 -25.06 -2.47 -12.48
N SER A 119 -25.27 -1.75 -13.58
CA SER A 119 -25.06 -2.26 -14.94
C SER A 119 -23.57 -2.39 -15.32
N HIS A 120 -22.66 -1.76 -14.57
CA HIS A 120 -21.22 -1.78 -14.78
C HIS A 120 -20.51 -2.15 -13.47
N PRO A 121 -20.52 -3.44 -13.08
CA PRO A 121 -19.77 -3.86 -11.91
C PRO A 121 -18.29 -3.49 -12.07
N THR A 122 -17.76 -2.72 -11.13
CA THR A 122 -16.37 -2.31 -11.13
C THR A 122 -15.57 -3.30 -10.27
N GLY A 123 -14.41 -3.74 -10.76
CA GLY A 123 -13.25 -4.25 -10.01
C GLY A 123 -13.40 -5.38 -8.98
N VAL A 124 -12.25 -5.79 -8.45
CA VAL A 124 -12.13 -6.72 -7.32
C VAL A 124 -11.90 -5.88 -6.06
N SER A 125 -12.47 -6.29 -4.92
CA SER A 125 -12.14 -5.65 -3.63
C SER A 125 -10.79 -6.15 -3.13
N PHE A 126 -10.08 -5.34 -2.36
CA PHE A 126 -8.80 -5.71 -1.78
C PHE A 126 -8.70 -5.29 -0.31
N ILE A 127 -7.94 -6.08 0.45
CA ILE A 127 -7.34 -5.64 1.70
C ILE A 127 -5.91 -5.23 1.42
N ASP A 128 -5.56 -4.01 1.79
CA ASP A 128 -4.19 -3.50 1.82
C ASP A 128 -3.63 -3.71 3.23
N ASP A 129 -2.46 -4.34 3.34
CA ASP A 129 -1.70 -4.48 4.58
C ASP A 129 -0.27 -4.01 4.36
N ALA A 130 0.03 -2.82 4.85
CA ALA A 130 1.26 -2.09 4.58
C ALA A 130 2.11 -1.97 5.84
N ARG A 131 3.40 -2.24 5.71
CA ARG A 131 4.41 -1.94 6.71
C ARG A 131 5.54 -1.14 6.09
N VAL A 132 5.79 0.03 6.65
CA VAL A 132 6.91 0.90 6.26
C VAL A 132 7.83 1.09 7.46
N VAL A 133 9.12 0.83 7.29
CA VAL A 133 10.15 0.99 8.31
C VAL A 133 11.09 2.10 7.86
N VAL A 134 11.28 3.10 8.72
CA VAL A 134 12.25 4.19 8.56
C VAL A 134 13.30 4.00 9.63
N SER A 135 14.55 3.82 9.25
CA SER A 135 15.67 3.62 10.18
C SER A 135 16.87 4.47 9.77
N GLY A 136 17.49 5.14 10.73
CA GLY A 136 18.73 5.87 10.50
C GLY A 136 19.85 4.93 10.07
N SER A 137 20.74 5.42 9.20
CA SER A 137 21.98 4.75 8.86
C SER A 137 23.09 5.78 8.65
N THR A 138 24.33 5.32 8.70
CA THR A 138 25.49 6.16 8.41
C THR A 138 26.33 5.48 7.35
N ARG A 139 26.62 6.18 6.24
CA ARG A 139 27.51 5.69 5.19
C ARG A 139 28.62 6.70 5.00
N ASN A 140 29.88 6.26 5.15
CA ASN A 140 31.06 7.11 5.03
C ASN A 140 31.00 8.38 5.91
N GLY A 141 30.43 8.28 7.12
CA GLY A 141 30.28 9.42 8.03
C GLY A 141 29.15 10.39 7.70
N VAL A 142 28.44 10.19 6.57
CA VAL A 142 27.27 11.00 6.21
C VAL A 142 26.00 10.34 6.77
N PRO A 143 25.18 11.06 7.56
CA PRO A 143 23.87 10.58 7.97
C PRO A 143 22.97 10.33 6.77
N GLN A 144 22.40 9.13 6.71
CA GLN A 144 21.41 8.73 5.71
C GLN A 144 20.23 8.06 6.42
N THR A 145 19.13 7.87 5.71
CA THR A 145 17.99 7.14 6.24
C THR A 145 17.56 6.06 5.26
N CYS A 146 17.38 4.84 5.74
CA CYS A 146 16.81 3.76 4.94
C CYS A 146 15.30 3.72 5.15
N VAL A 147 14.55 3.71 4.06
CA VAL A 147 13.11 3.48 4.04
C VAL A 147 12.86 2.13 3.37
N LYS A 148 12.16 1.25 4.08
CA LYS A 148 11.78 -0.08 3.62
C LYS A 148 10.27 -0.18 3.66
N ALA A 149 9.63 -0.57 2.57
CA ALA A 149 8.19 -0.84 2.56
C ALA A 149 7.92 -2.27 2.11
N CYS A 150 6.93 -2.89 2.74
CA CYS A 150 6.32 -4.15 2.34
C CYS A 150 4.82 -3.96 2.40
N VAL A 151 4.14 -4.18 1.28
CA VAL A 151 2.70 -4.03 1.16
C VAL A 151 2.13 -5.30 0.56
N TYR A 152 1.11 -5.84 1.20
CA TYR A 152 0.31 -6.94 0.69
C TYR A 152 -1.03 -6.39 0.22
N LEU A 153 -1.32 -6.60 -1.06
CA LEU A 153 -2.62 -6.37 -1.65
C LEU A 153 -3.31 -7.74 -1.79
N VAL A 154 -4.25 -8.00 -0.90
CA VAL A 154 -4.95 -9.28 -0.76
C VAL A 154 -6.32 -9.15 -1.42
N PRO A 155 -6.65 -9.95 -2.44
CA PRO A 155 -8.00 -9.96 -3.00
C PRO A 155 -9.03 -10.34 -1.93
N ASP A 156 -10.09 -9.55 -1.83
CA ASP A 156 -11.25 -9.82 -0.99
C ASP A 156 -12.44 -10.19 -1.88
N PHE A 157 -12.81 -11.46 -1.85
CA PHE A 157 -13.92 -12.00 -2.64
C PHE A 157 -15.27 -11.93 -1.89
N GLY A 158 -15.29 -11.43 -0.66
CA GLY A 158 -16.49 -11.38 0.18
C GLY A 158 -17.06 -12.77 0.50
N SER A 159 -18.27 -12.79 1.08
CA SER A 159 -19.02 -14.03 1.38
C SER A 159 -20.05 -14.39 0.30
N SER A 160 -20.16 -13.60 -0.77
CA SER A 160 -21.23 -13.69 -1.76
C SER A 160 -20.92 -14.74 -2.83
N SER A 161 -21.78 -15.77 -2.88
CA SER A 161 -21.84 -16.84 -3.87
C SER A 161 -22.32 -16.38 -5.27
N SER A 162 -22.14 -15.11 -5.63
CA SER A 162 -22.52 -14.62 -6.95
C SER A 162 -21.40 -14.89 -7.93
N ASN A 163 -21.67 -15.69 -8.96
CA ASN A 163 -20.80 -16.06 -10.09
C ASN A 163 -20.28 -14.86 -10.92
N GLU A 164 -20.52 -13.62 -10.49
CA GLU A 164 -20.11 -12.39 -11.16
C GLU A 164 -18.97 -11.72 -10.39
N THR A 165 -17.83 -12.40 -10.28
CA THR A 165 -16.62 -11.78 -9.70
C THR A 165 -15.95 -10.94 -10.78
N VAL A 166 -16.51 -9.75 -11.02
CA VAL A 166 -16.04 -8.87 -12.09
C VAL A 166 -14.60 -8.43 -11.83
N GLY A 167 -13.75 -8.51 -12.85
CA GLY A 167 -12.31 -8.24 -12.74
C GLY A 167 -11.46 -9.41 -12.23
N ILE A 168 -12.04 -10.59 -11.92
CA ILE A 168 -11.25 -11.76 -11.49
C ILE A 168 -10.30 -12.27 -12.58
N ASN A 169 -10.70 -12.20 -13.86
CA ASN A 169 -9.85 -12.61 -14.98
C ASN A 169 -8.65 -11.67 -15.16
N GLU A 170 -8.85 -10.36 -15.01
CA GLU A 170 -7.74 -9.40 -15.06
C GLU A 170 -6.77 -9.58 -13.90
N LEU A 171 -7.31 -9.82 -12.71
CA LEU A 171 -6.52 -10.11 -11.52
C LEU A 171 -5.73 -11.42 -11.69
N LEU A 172 -6.37 -12.46 -12.25
CA LEU A 172 -5.73 -13.73 -12.58
C LEU A 172 -4.63 -13.57 -13.62
N ASP A 173 -4.88 -12.83 -14.70
CA ASP A 173 -3.87 -12.51 -15.71
C ASP A 173 -2.69 -11.74 -15.11
N TYR A 174 -2.97 -10.80 -14.19
CA TYR A 174 -1.94 -10.08 -13.48
C TYR A 174 -1.13 -11.00 -12.57
N PHE A 175 -1.78 -11.90 -11.82
CA PHE A 175 -1.11 -12.90 -11.00
C PHE A 175 -0.21 -13.81 -11.84
N ILE A 176 -0.71 -14.30 -12.98
CA ILE A 176 0.06 -15.15 -13.89
C ILE A 176 1.27 -14.38 -14.44
N LYS A 177 1.08 -13.15 -14.94
CA LYS A 177 2.17 -12.32 -15.47
C LYS A 177 3.21 -11.96 -14.40
N SER A 178 2.77 -11.74 -13.17
CA SER A 178 3.63 -11.36 -12.04
C SER A 178 4.32 -12.56 -11.36
N ALA A 179 3.91 -13.79 -11.66
CA ALA A 179 4.56 -15.00 -11.16
C ALA A 179 5.72 -15.49 -12.06
N VAL A 180 5.74 -15.04 -13.33
CA VAL A 180 6.74 -15.45 -14.34
C VAL A 180 7.91 -14.45 -14.43
N ARG A 181 7.86 -13.34 -13.70
CA ARG A 181 8.92 -12.33 -13.58
C ARG A 181 9.72 -12.52 -12.29
#